data_AF-A0A4Y7LSD1-F1
#
_entry.id   AF-A0A4Y7LSD1-F1
#
_cell.length_a   1.000
_cell.length_b   1.000
_cell.length_c   1.000
_cell.angle_alpha   90.00
_cell.angle_beta   90.00
_cell.angle_gamma   90.00
#
_symmetry.space_group_name_H-M   'P 1'
#
loop_
_entity.id
_entity.type
_entity.pdbx_description
1 polymer ?
#
loop_
_entity_poly.entity_id
_entity_poly.type
_entity_poly.pdbx_seq_one_letter_code
_entity_poly.pdbx_strand_id
1 'polypeptide(L)'
;MPLILLTGFPASGKSTRAQQLKEYFSTIVGKNVVLLSENEIVRNKHIYSDANKEKELRSTLKSELQRLISQDGILILDGGNYIKGYRYELYCSSKSNKTTQCTLHIDTSSEQAWKQNLKREENCQYSKENFDALIMRYEAPDGRNRWDAPLFTIQPEDELPFEEIAEALCGRKAPAPNQSTQSLPLTSTNFLYELDCVTQEIVNRVVEAQKTSVIGDEVSIPNSTEKFLLKRRYQLSELSRIRRQFISFAKTHPVDDIPRLAAMFFQYLTSHLV
;
A
#
# COMPACT_ATOMS: atom_id res chain seq x y z
N MET A 1 -5.81 6.93 -1.04
CA MET A 1 -6.22 7.54 0.24
C MET A 1 -5.16 7.29 1.34
N PRO A 2 -4.37 8.27 1.82
CA PRO A 2 -3.51 8.08 3.00
C PRO A 2 -4.31 7.62 4.23
N LEU A 3 -3.71 6.78 5.07
CA LEU A 3 -4.36 6.15 6.23
C LEU A 3 -3.82 6.71 7.54
N ILE A 4 -4.71 7.16 8.43
CA ILE A 4 -4.40 7.47 9.83
C ILE A 4 -4.96 6.35 10.70
N LEU A 5 -4.06 5.66 11.40
CA LEU A 5 -4.41 4.56 12.30
C LEU A 5 -4.37 5.05 13.75
N LEU A 6 -5.50 5.10 14.44
CA LEU A 6 -5.52 5.42 15.87
C LEU A 6 -5.32 4.15 16.72
N THR A 7 -4.62 4.25 17.84
CA THR A 7 -4.49 3.17 18.83
C THR A 7 -4.35 3.74 20.23
N GLY A 8 -4.71 2.94 21.23
CA GLY A 8 -4.67 3.32 22.64
C GLY A 8 -5.72 2.56 23.44
N PHE A 9 -5.68 2.65 24.77
CA PHE A 9 -6.59 1.95 25.66
C PHE A 9 -8.08 2.24 25.39
N PRO A 10 -9.01 1.38 25.80
CA PRO A 10 -10.44 1.69 25.76
C PRO A 10 -10.72 3.04 26.43
N ALA A 11 -11.63 3.85 25.86
CA ALA A 11 -11.97 5.18 26.38
C ALA A 11 -10.82 6.20 26.53
N SER A 12 -9.67 6.00 25.86
CA SER A 12 -8.52 6.93 25.88
C SER A 12 -8.72 8.28 25.19
N GLY A 13 -9.82 8.49 24.47
CA GLY A 13 -10.04 9.72 23.68
C GLY A 13 -9.73 9.60 22.19
N LYS A 14 -9.44 8.40 21.67
CA LYS A 14 -9.24 8.14 20.23
C LYS A 14 -10.30 8.78 19.35
N SER A 15 -11.58 8.53 19.62
CA SER A 15 -12.68 9.07 18.82
C SER A 15 -12.71 10.60 18.81
N THR A 16 -12.37 11.26 19.92
CA THR A 16 -12.23 12.72 19.99
C THR A 16 -11.13 13.21 19.05
N ARG A 17 -9.94 12.58 19.11
CA ARG A 17 -8.81 12.92 18.23
C ARG A 17 -9.10 12.63 16.77
N ALA A 18 -9.82 11.55 16.48
CA ALA A 18 -10.26 11.20 15.13
C ALA A 18 -11.17 12.27 14.52
N GLN A 19 -12.10 12.84 15.32
CA GLN A 19 -12.95 13.95 14.87
C GLN A 19 -12.17 15.24 14.67
N GLN A 20 -11.25 15.57 15.57
CA GLN A 20 -10.36 16.75 15.41
C GLN A 20 -9.53 16.65 14.12
N LEU A 21 -8.96 15.47 13.84
CA LEU A 21 -8.24 15.22 12.58
C LEU A 21 -9.16 15.34 11.37
N LYS A 22 -10.38 14.78 11.44
CA LYS A 22 -11.37 14.89 10.37
C LYS A 22 -11.68 16.35 10.06
N GLU A 23 -11.96 17.15 11.09
CA GLU A 23 -12.23 18.59 10.95
C GLU A 23 -11.05 19.33 10.34
N TYR A 24 -9.84 19.12 10.86
CA TYR A 24 -8.63 19.75 10.33
C TYR A 24 -8.41 19.42 8.83
N PHE A 25 -8.41 18.14 8.46
CA PHE A 25 -8.14 17.75 7.08
C PHE A 25 -9.27 18.13 6.11
N SER A 26 -10.51 18.19 6.59
CA SER A 26 -11.66 18.58 5.76
C SER A 26 -11.71 20.09 5.55
N THR A 27 -11.54 20.87 6.61
CA THR A 27 -11.76 22.33 6.61
C THR A 27 -10.50 23.11 6.28
N ILE A 28 -9.36 22.76 6.89
CA ILE A 28 -8.10 23.51 6.75
C ILE A 28 -7.33 23.03 5.52
N VAL A 29 -7.20 21.72 5.33
CA VAL A 29 -6.45 21.15 4.19
C VAL A 29 -7.32 21.00 2.94
N GLY A 30 -8.65 20.97 3.08
CA GLY A 30 -9.58 20.86 1.95
C GLY A 30 -9.58 19.48 1.29
N LYS A 31 -9.34 18.40 2.05
CA LYS A 31 -9.35 17.01 1.54
C LYS A 31 -10.68 16.34 1.87
N ASN A 32 -11.09 15.40 1.01
CA ASN A 32 -12.16 14.47 1.37
C ASN A 32 -11.66 13.54 2.48
N VAL A 33 -12.33 13.51 3.64
CA VAL A 33 -11.95 12.69 4.78
C VAL A 33 -13.05 11.70 5.13
N VAL A 34 -12.70 10.42 5.10
CA VAL A 34 -13.57 9.33 5.52
C VAL A 34 -13.12 8.88 6.91
N LEU A 35 -14.05 8.88 7.87
CA LEU A 35 -13.83 8.35 9.21
C LEU A 35 -14.52 6.99 9.32
N LEU A 36 -13.74 5.94 9.52
CA LEU A 36 -14.22 4.60 9.83
C LEU A 36 -14.06 4.38 11.34
N SER A 37 -15.17 4.42 12.08
CA SER A 37 -15.16 4.24 13.54
C SER A 37 -15.73 2.88 13.95
N GLU A 38 -15.02 2.18 14.83
CA GLU A 38 -15.50 0.97 15.49
C GLU A 38 -16.82 1.21 16.25
N ASN A 39 -17.02 2.41 16.80
CA ASN A 39 -18.23 2.74 17.56
C ASN A 39 -19.49 2.82 16.67
N GLU A 40 -19.34 3.02 15.36
CA GLU A 40 -20.46 3.01 14.42
C GLU A 40 -20.92 1.57 14.13
N ILE A 41 -20.01 0.60 14.19
CA ILE A 41 -20.31 -0.82 13.99
C ILE A 41 -20.77 -1.46 15.30
N VAL A 42 -20.11 -1.14 16.42
CA VAL A 42 -20.38 -1.73 17.73
C VAL A 42 -20.44 -0.68 18.82
N ARG A 43 -21.68 -0.36 19.21
CA ARG A 43 -21.97 0.49 20.38
C ARG A 43 -21.80 -0.28 21.69
N ASN A 44 -22.37 -1.48 21.76
CA ASN A 44 -22.33 -2.30 22.97
C ASN A 44 -20.97 -3.01 23.13
N LYS A 45 -20.25 -2.66 24.20
CA LYS A 45 -18.89 -3.16 24.47
C LYS A 45 -18.85 -4.54 25.15
N HIS A 46 -20.00 -5.21 25.30
CA HIS A 46 -20.05 -6.64 25.65
C HIS A 46 -19.53 -7.57 24.55
N ILE A 47 -19.33 -7.08 23.32
CA ILE A 47 -18.73 -7.87 22.24
C ILE A 47 -17.36 -8.46 22.64
N TYR A 48 -16.60 -7.74 23.48
CA TYR A 48 -15.27 -8.15 23.94
C TYR A 48 -15.29 -9.28 24.96
N SER A 49 -16.46 -9.70 25.42
CA SER A 49 -16.62 -10.90 26.25
C SER A 49 -16.56 -12.19 25.41
N ASP A 50 -16.58 -12.07 24.07
CA ASP A 50 -16.49 -13.20 23.13
C ASP A 50 -15.38 -12.97 22.10
N ALA A 51 -14.34 -13.80 22.19
CA ALA A 51 -13.17 -13.70 21.31
C ALA A 51 -13.50 -13.91 19.81
N ASN A 52 -14.55 -14.68 19.49
CA ASN A 52 -14.98 -14.88 18.11
C ASN A 52 -15.62 -13.61 17.55
N LYS A 53 -16.50 -12.96 18.33
CA LYS A 53 -17.12 -11.70 17.91
C LYS A 53 -16.11 -10.56 17.82
N GLU A 54 -15.14 -10.52 18.72
CA GLU A 54 -14.03 -9.57 18.65
C GLU A 54 -13.18 -9.78 17.38
N LYS A 55 -12.92 -11.04 17.00
CA LYS A 55 -12.23 -11.38 15.76
C LYS A 55 -13.05 -10.99 14.53
N GLU A 56 -14.35 -11.22 14.56
CA GLU A 56 -15.28 -10.83 13.50
C GLU A 56 -15.30 -9.31 13.31
N LEU A 57 -15.40 -8.54 14.40
CA LEU A 57 -15.32 -7.08 14.39
C LEU A 57 -14.04 -6.57 13.70
N ARG A 58 -12.88 -7.14 14.06
CA ARG A 58 -11.60 -6.80 13.40
C ARG A 58 -11.61 -7.13 11.92
N SER A 59 -12.23 -8.26 11.56
CA SER A 59 -12.33 -8.69 10.16
C SER A 59 -13.24 -7.75 9.36
N THR A 60 -14.37 -7.32 9.93
CA THR A 60 -15.29 -6.34 9.33
C THR A 60 -14.62 -4.98 9.13
N LEU A 61 -13.97 -4.44 10.16
CA LEU A 61 -13.24 -3.17 10.06
C LEU A 61 -12.15 -3.20 8.99
N LYS A 62 -11.39 -4.30 8.92
CA LYS A 62 -10.35 -4.48 7.90
C LYS A 62 -10.95 -4.52 6.50
N SER A 63 -12.04 -5.26 6.29
CA SER A 63 -12.73 -5.33 5.00
C SER A 63 -13.26 -3.96 4.56
N GLU A 64 -13.89 -3.21 5.46
CA GLU A 64 -14.35 -1.85 5.17
C GLU A 64 -13.19 -0.90 4.86
N LEU A 65 -12.08 -0.98 5.62
CA LEU A 65 -10.87 -0.22 5.32
C LEU A 65 -10.35 -0.52 3.91
N GLN A 66 -10.27 -1.80 3.53
CA GLN A 66 -9.79 -2.21 2.21
C GLN A 66 -10.68 -1.70 1.06
N ARG A 67 -12.00 -1.57 1.31
CA ARG A 67 -12.96 -1.00 0.36
C ARG A 67 -12.78 0.51 0.18
N LEU A 68 -12.39 1.21 1.24
CA LEU A 68 -12.30 2.69 1.26
C LEU A 68 -10.92 3.20 0.84
N ILE A 69 -9.84 2.48 1.14
CA ILE A 69 -8.46 2.97 0.98
C ILE A 69 -8.04 3.23 -0.49
N SER A 70 -8.79 2.67 -1.45
CA SER A 70 -8.58 2.83 -2.91
C SER A 70 -9.10 4.16 -3.48
N GLN A 71 -9.77 4.99 -2.67
CA GLN A 71 -10.40 6.23 -3.11
C GLN A 71 -9.46 7.45 -3.01
N ASP A 72 -9.89 8.59 -3.55
CA ASP A 72 -9.23 9.88 -3.37
C ASP A 72 -9.66 10.55 -2.06
N GLY A 73 -8.69 10.94 -1.22
CA GLY A 73 -8.94 11.57 0.09
C GLY A 73 -8.00 11.07 1.18
N ILE A 74 -8.44 11.14 2.45
CA ILE A 74 -7.77 10.61 3.65
C ILE A 74 -8.73 9.68 4.40
N LEU A 75 -8.24 8.54 4.88
CA LEU A 75 -8.99 7.57 5.67
C LEU A 75 -8.49 7.60 7.11
N ILE A 76 -9.39 7.76 8.07
CA ILE A 76 -9.09 7.68 9.50
C ILE A 76 -9.75 6.43 10.05
N LEU A 77 -8.96 5.53 10.66
CA LEU A 77 -9.47 4.36 11.37
C LEU A 77 -9.47 4.61 12.87
N ASP A 78 -10.65 4.94 13.41
CA ASP A 78 -10.92 5.07 14.84
C ASP A 78 -11.32 3.72 15.43
N GLY A 79 -10.36 3.00 15.99
CA GLY A 79 -10.60 1.70 16.61
C GLY A 79 -9.59 1.37 17.70
N GLY A 80 -9.77 0.24 18.38
CA GLY A 80 -8.85 -0.18 19.43
C GLY A 80 -7.42 -0.43 18.90
N ASN A 81 -7.29 -1.15 17.78
CA ASN A 81 -6.03 -1.44 17.09
C ASN A 81 -4.88 -1.87 18.06
N TYR A 82 -5.25 -2.64 19.09
CA TYR A 82 -4.40 -2.95 20.25
C TYR A 82 -3.47 -4.14 20.05
N ILE A 83 -3.72 -4.97 19.03
CA ILE A 83 -2.88 -6.13 18.69
C ILE A 83 -1.90 -5.72 17.60
N LYS A 84 -0.61 -6.00 17.81
CA LYS A 84 0.49 -5.73 16.86
C LYS A 84 0.26 -6.43 15.52
N GLY A 85 -0.12 -7.70 15.55
CA GLY A 85 -0.42 -8.47 14.33
C GLY A 85 -1.52 -7.85 13.49
N TYR A 86 -2.56 -7.28 14.14
CA TYR A 86 -3.65 -6.61 13.44
C TYR A 86 -3.19 -5.29 12.80
N ARG A 87 -2.39 -4.47 13.52
CA ARG A 87 -1.79 -3.25 12.93
C ARG A 87 -0.92 -3.57 11.72
N TYR A 88 -0.14 -4.66 11.78
CA TYR A 88 0.66 -5.13 10.65
C TYR A 88 -0.21 -5.51 9.44
N GLU A 89 -1.35 -6.17 9.64
CA GLU A 89 -2.30 -6.48 8.56
C GLU A 89 -2.90 -5.22 7.91
N LEU A 90 -3.21 -4.19 8.70
CA LEU A 90 -3.69 -2.91 8.19
C LEU A 90 -2.59 -2.19 7.40
N TYR A 91 -1.35 -2.22 7.87
CA TYR A 91 -0.19 -1.72 7.13
C TYR A 91 0.04 -2.47 5.81
N CYS A 92 -0.13 -3.79 5.79
CA CYS A 92 -0.07 -4.54 4.53
C CYS A 92 -1.14 -4.05 3.54
N SER A 93 -2.31 -3.67 4.02
CA SER A 93 -3.41 -3.15 3.19
C SER A 93 -3.13 -1.74 2.66
N SER A 94 -2.51 -0.86 3.45
CA SER A 94 -2.07 0.46 2.96
C SER A 94 -0.91 0.33 1.96
N LYS A 95 0.06 -0.54 2.25
CA LYS A 95 1.18 -0.84 1.36
C LYS A 95 0.72 -1.44 0.01
N SER A 96 -0.22 -2.37 0.00
CA SER A 96 -0.73 -2.97 -1.25
C SER A 96 -1.41 -1.95 -2.15
N ASN A 97 -2.06 -0.95 -1.55
CA ASN A 97 -2.73 0.15 -2.22
C ASN A 97 -1.81 1.34 -2.54
N LYS A 98 -0.49 1.18 -2.36
CA LYS A 98 0.52 2.21 -2.66
C LYS A 98 0.20 3.55 -1.99
N THR A 99 -0.28 3.51 -0.76
CA THR A 99 -0.63 4.70 0.01
C THR A 99 0.22 4.84 1.27
N THR A 100 0.38 6.07 1.75
CA THR A 100 1.07 6.36 3.01
C THR A 100 0.17 6.04 4.19
N GLN A 101 0.79 5.77 5.34
CA GLN A 101 0.10 5.56 6.61
C GLN A 101 0.87 6.27 7.71
N CYS A 102 0.18 6.76 8.74
CA CYS A 102 0.77 7.06 10.04
C CYS A 102 -0.05 6.45 11.18
N THR A 103 0.61 6.24 12.32
CA THR A 103 -0.03 5.73 13.54
C THR A 103 -0.10 6.86 14.57
N LEU A 104 -1.28 7.08 15.14
CA LEU A 104 -1.51 7.99 16.26
C LEU A 104 -1.83 7.18 17.51
N HIS A 105 -0.92 7.23 18.48
CA HIS A 105 -1.06 6.59 19.78
C HIS A 105 -1.56 7.60 20.81
N ILE A 106 -2.70 7.29 21.44
CA ILE A 106 -3.21 8.06 22.56
C ILE A 106 -2.74 7.41 23.86
N ASP A 107 -1.66 7.98 24.41
CA ASP A 107 -0.99 7.49 25.61
C ASP A 107 -1.68 8.05 26.85
N THR A 108 -2.36 7.18 27.58
CA THR A 108 -3.08 7.52 28.82
C THR A 108 -2.92 6.39 29.82
N SER A 109 -2.94 6.74 31.10
CA SER A 109 -2.97 5.73 32.15
C SER A 109 -4.29 4.94 32.13
N SER A 110 -4.24 3.70 32.64
CA SER A 110 -5.41 2.83 32.77
C SER A 110 -6.47 3.44 33.69
N GLU A 111 -6.05 4.13 34.75
CA GLU A 111 -6.93 4.78 35.71
C GLU A 111 -7.68 5.95 35.07
N GLN A 112 -6.98 6.77 34.29
CA GLN A 112 -7.60 7.91 33.60
C GLN A 112 -8.56 7.42 32.51
N ALA A 113 -8.16 6.41 31.73
CA ALA A 113 -9.04 5.78 30.74
C ALA A 113 -10.29 5.17 31.39
N TRP A 114 -10.17 4.54 32.57
CA TRP A 114 -11.32 4.02 33.32
C TRP A 114 -12.26 5.13 33.82
N LYS A 115 -11.70 6.22 34.36
CA LYS A 115 -12.50 7.39 34.75
C LYS A 115 -13.29 7.97 33.56
N GLN A 116 -12.68 8.00 32.38
CA GLN A 116 -13.38 8.43 31.16
C GLN A 116 -14.44 7.42 30.71
N ASN A 117 -14.19 6.11 30.87
CA ASN A 117 -15.18 5.08 30.59
C ASN A 117 -16.47 5.29 31.39
N LEU A 118 -16.37 5.59 32.69
CA LEU A 118 -17.52 5.81 33.57
C LEU A 118 -18.38 7.02 33.20
N LYS A 119 -17.84 7.97 32.42
CA LYS A 119 -18.56 9.15 31.92
C LYS A 119 -19.33 8.89 30.62
N ARG A 120 -19.12 7.73 29.99
CA ARG A 120 -19.82 7.36 28.74
C ARG A 120 -21.26 6.94 29.06
N GLU A 121 -22.11 6.96 28.06
CA GLU A 121 -23.45 6.36 28.15
C GLU A 121 -23.35 4.89 28.58
N GLU A 122 -24.26 4.43 29.44
CA GLU A 122 -24.24 3.09 30.06
C GLU A 122 -24.05 1.97 29.02
N ASN A 123 -24.80 2.01 27.92
CA ASN A 123 -24.72 1.02 26.84
C ASN A 123 -23.40 1.05 26.04
N CYS A 124 -22.59 2.10 26.21
CA CYS A 124 -21.31 2.30 25.54
C CYS A 124 -20.11 2.17 26.50
N GLN A 125 -20.36 1.86 27.77
CA GLN A 125 -19.33 1.60 28.77
C GLN A 125 -18.75 0.19 28.59
N TYR A 126 -17.46 0.06 28.80
CA TYR A 126 -16.81 -1.24 28.96
C TYR A 126 -17.08 -1.75 30.38
N SER A 127 -17.39 -3.05 30.53
CA SER A 127 -17.35 -3.69 31.85
C SER A 127 -15.91 -3.68 32.38
N LYS A 128 -15.75 -3.78 33.71
CA LYS A 128 -14.42 -3.74 34.32
C LYS A 128 -13.55 -4.91 33.85
N GLU A 129 -14.15 -6.08 33.73
CA GLU A 129 -13.53 -7.31 33.25
C GLU A 129 -13.02 -7.16 31.80
N ASN A 130 -13.89 -6.67 30.89
CA ASN A 130 -13.51 -6.47 29.49
C ASN A 130 -12.43 -5.39 29.36
N PHE A 131 -12.53 -4.31 30.13
CA PHE A 131 -11.56 -3.22 30.12
C PHE A 131 -10.17 -3.69 30.55
N ASP A 132 -10.08 -4.38 31.69
CA ASP A 132 -8.82 -4.88 32.22
C ASP A 132 -8.21 -5.95 31.29
N ALA A 133 -9.04 -6.83 30.72
CA ALA A 133 -8.61 -7.82 29.73
C ALA A 133 -8.08 -7.17 28.43
N LEU A 134 -8.67 -6.06 27.98
CA LEU A 134 -8.18 -5.31 26.82
C LEU A 134 -6.85 -4.61 27.12
N ILE A 135 -6.66 -4.07 28.32
CA ILE A 135 -5.40 -3.47 28.74
C ILE A 135 -4.29 -4.51 28.82
N MET A 136 -4.53 -5.67 29.42
CA MET A 136 -3.54 -6.75 29.50
C MET A 136 -3.09 -7.25 28.13
N ARG A 137 -3.98 -7.20 27.13
CA ARG A 137 -3.70 -7.61 25.74
C ARG A 137 -3.13 -6.48 24.87
N TYR A 138 -3.01 -5.26 25.41
CA TYR A 138 -2.58 -4.10 24.64
C TYR A 138 -1.09 -4.15 24.32
N GLU A 139 -0.74 -4.21 23.04
CA GLU A 139 0.63 -4.13 22.54
C GLU A 139 0.88 -2.72 22.01
N ALA A 140 1.56 -1.87 22.79
CA ALA A 140 1.85 -0.50 22.40
C ALA A 140 2.58 -0.41 21.04
N PRO A 141 2.29 0.59 20.20
CA PRO A 141 3.00 0.79 18.94
C PRO A 141 4.45 1.18 19.18
N ASP A 142 5.34 0.77 18.28
CA ASP A 142 6.78 1.08 18.36
C ASP A 142 7.24 1.70 17.05
N GLY A 143 7.64 2.97 17.09
CA GLY A 143 8.07 3.73 15.90
C GLY A 143 9.32 3.18 15.21
N ARG A 144 10.06 2.24 15.83
CA ARG A 144 11.15 1.50 15.17
C ARG A 144 10.63 0.49 14.16
N ASN A 145 9.39 0.02 14.33
CA ASN A 145 8.74 -0.86 13.38
C ASN A 145 8.23 -0.07 12.19
N ARG A 146 8.61 -0.49 10.98
CA ARG A 146 8.20 0.16 9.73
C ARG A 146 6.68 0.25 9.55
N TRP A 147 5.92 -0.68 10.14
CA TRP A 147 4.46 -0.73 10.03
C TRP A 147 3.72 0.14 11.05
N ASP A 148 4.40 0.56 12.12
CA ASP A 148 3.86 1.55 13.07
C ASP A 148 4.37 2.97 12.73
N ALA A 149 5.47 3.09 11.98
CA ALA A 149 6.05 4.37 11.56
C ALA A 149 5.33 4.98 10.34
N PRO A 150 5.18 6.32 10.29
CA PRO A 150 5.50 7.32 11.32
C PRO A 150 4.54 7.22 12.51
N LEU A 151 5.09 7.30 13.73
CA LEU A 151 4.34 7.18 14.98
C LEU A 151 4.30 8.54 15.70
N PHE A 152 3.10 9.01 15.98
CA PHE A 152 2.83 10.16 16.83
C PHE A 152 2.23 9.67 18.14
N THR A 153 2.85 9.99 19.27
CA THR A 153 2.34 9.64 20.59
C THR A 153 1.93 10.92 21.30
N ILE A 154 0.68 11.00 21.72
CA ILE A 154 0.11 12.17 22.40
C ILE A 154 -0.68 11.74 23.63
N GLN A 155 -0.71 12.58 24.64
CA GLN A 155 -1.62 12.46 25.78
C GLN A 155 -2.99 13.07 25.44
N PRO A 156 -4.06 12.70 26.17
CA PRO A 156 -5.40 13.25 25.95
C PRO A 156 -5.49 14.78 26.00
N GLU A 157 -4.58 15.46 26.70
CA GLU A 157 -4.61 16.91 26.88
C GLU A 157 -3.65 17.67 25.95
N ASP A 158 -2.80 16.96 25.20
CA ASP A 158 -1.83 17.58 24.29
C ASP A 158 -2.52 18.21 23.07
N GLU A 159 -1.87 19.20 22.46
CA GLU A 159 -2.28 19.67 21.14
C GLU A 159 -1.91 18.64 20.07
N LEU A 160 -2.80 18.42 19.10
CA LEU A 160 -2.52 17.51 17.99
C LEU A 160 -1.50 18.16 17.04
N PRO A 161 -0.40 17.47 16.68
CA PRO A 161 0.59 17.98 15.73
C PRO A 161 0.06 17.85 14.29
N PHE A 162 -0.96 18.65 13.95
CA PHE A 162 -1.70 18.54 12.69
C PHE A 162 -0.82 18.69 11.44
N GLU A 163 0.09 19.65 11.46
CA GLU A 163 0.99 19.94 10.32
C GLU A 163 1.97 18.79 10.09
N GLU A 164 2.57 18.25 11.15
CA GLU A 164 3.52 17.13 11.07
C GLU A 164 2.82 15.85 10.59
N ILE A 165 1.59 15.60 11.04
CA ILE A 165 0.77 14.48 10.56
C ILE A 165 0.44 14.67 9.06
N ALA A 166 0.09 15.88 8.64
CA ALA A 166 -0.18 16.18 7.24
C ALA A 166 1.06 15.99 6.37
N GLU A 167 2.23 16.44 6.82
CA GLU A 167 3.50 16.22 6.11
C GLU A 167 3.85 14.73 6.01
N ALA A 168 3.67 13.97 7.10
CA ALA A 168 3.91 12.53 7.12
C ALA A 168 3.03 11.77 6.11
N LEU A 169 1.79 12.21 5.90
CA LEU A 169 0.84 11.58 4.98
C LEU A 169 1.01 12.04 3.54
N CYS A 170 1.16 13.35 3.31
CA CYS A 170 1.13 13.93 1.96
C CYS A 170 2.50 14.28 1.40
N GLY A 171 3.51 14.49 2.25
CA GLY A 171 4.87 14.85 1.85
C GLY A 171 5.79 13.66 1.56
N ARG A 172 5.39 12.43 1.94
CA ARG A 172 6.21 11.22 1.78
C ARG A 172 5.78 10.39 0.58
N LYS A 173 6.77 9.78 -0.09
CA LYS A 173 6.50 8.78 -1.12
C LYS A 173 5.96 7.51 -0.48
N ALA A 174 4.85 6.99 -1.02
CA ALA A 174 4.26 5.75 -0.54
C ALA A 174 5.22 4.55 -0.67
N PRO A 175 5.19 3.59 0.27
CA PRO A 175 5.99 2.38 0.19
C PRO A 175 5.70 1.58 -1.08
N ALA A 176 6.74 1.02 -1.70
CA ALA A 176 6.57 0.13 -2.83
C ALA A 176 5.85 -1.17 -2.38
N PRO A 177 4.82 -1.63 -3.10
CA PRO A 177 4.10 -2.83 -2.73
C PRO A 177 4.97 -4.07 -2.91
N ASN A 178 4.69 -5.12 -2.14
CA ASN A 178 5.33 -6.41 -2.38
C ASN A 178 4.79 -7.01 -3.69
N GLN A 179 5.67 -7.38 -4.60
CA GLN A 179 5.25 -7.95 -5.89
C GLN A 179 4.50 -9.28 -5.72
N SER A 180 4.80 -10.06 -4.69
CA SER A 180 4.12 -11.33 -4.39
C SER A 180 2.65 -11.19 -3.99
N THR A 181 2.24 -9.99 -3.55
CA THR A 181 0.86 -9.71 -3.12
C THR A 181 0.09 -8.87 -4.13
N GLN A 182 0.70 -8.51 -5.26
CA GLN A 182 0.00 -7.83 -6.34
C GLN A 182 -0.72 -8.87 -7.19
N SER A 183 -1.98 -8.62 -7.51
CA SER A 183 -2.66 -9.42 -8.53
C SER A 183 -1.90 -9.25 -9.85
N LEU A 184 -1.58 -10.39 -10.49
CA LEU A 184 -1.06 -10.34 -11.85
C LEU A 184 -2.10 -9.62 -12.72
N PRO A 185 -1.67 -8.68 -13.57
CA PRO A 185 -2.58 -8.05 -14.51
C PRO A 185 -3.22 -9.13 -15.39
N LEU A 186 -4.49 -8.93 -15.73
CA LEU A 186 -5.21 -9.85 -16.61
C LEU A 186 -4.50 -9.85 -17.96
N THR A 187 -3.94 -11.00 -18.36
CA THR A 187 -3.31 -11.19 -19.66
C THR A 187 -4.17 -12.08 -20.53
N SER A 188 -4.15 -11.86 -21.85
CA SER A 188 -4.65 -12.87 -22.78
C SER A 188 -3.95 -14.22 -22.56
N THR A 189 -4.64 -15.31 -22.84
CA THR A 189 -4.18 -16.69 -22.63
C THR A 189 -2.84 -16.98 -23.32
N ASN A 190 -2.55 -16.30 -24.43
CA ASN A 190 -1.36 -16.51 -25.25
C ASN A 190 -0.26 -15.45 -25.06
N PHE A 191 -0.48 -14.42 -24.22
CA PHE A 191 0.44 -13.29 -24.10
C PHE A 191 1.90 -13.70 -23.86
N LEU A 192 2.14 -14.65 -22.94
CA LEU A 192 3.50 -15.09 -22.61
C LEU A 192 4.19 -15.81 -23.76
N TYR A 193 3.43 -16.58 -24.55
CA TYR A 193 3.94 -17.27 -25.73
C TYR A 193 4.28 -16.26 -26.82
N GLU A 194 3.37 -15.33 -27.12
CA GLU A 194 3.57 -14.27 -28.10
C GLU A 194 4.77 -13.38 -27.74
N LEU A 195 4.89 -13.01 -26.46
CA LEU A 195 6.04 -12.29 -25.92
C LEU A 195 7.35 -13.03 -26.13
N ASP A 196 7.38 -14.34 -25.85
CA ASP A 196 8.57 -15.15 -26.04
C ASP A 196 8.96 -15.22 -27.53
N CYS A 197 7.99 -15.52 -28.41
CA CYS A 197 8.17 -15.60 -29.86
C CYS A 197 8.69 -14.30 -30.46
N VAL A 198 8.01 -13.18 -30.21
CA VAL A 198 8.34 -11.86 -30.77
C VAL A 198 9.73 -11.41 -30.32
N THR A 199 10.05 -11.55 -29.03
CA THR A 199 11.36 -11.14 -28.52
C THR A 199 12.49 -12.03 -29.03
N GLN A 200 12.25 -13.34 -29.18
CA GLN A 200 13.23 -14.27 -29.74
C GLN A 200 13.48 -13.99 -31.23
N GLU A 201 12.43 -13.71 -31.99
CA GLU A 201 12.51 -13.37 -33.40
C GLU A 201 13.37 -12.11 -33.62
N ILE A 202 13.15 -11.06 -32.81
CA ILE A 202 13.96 -9.83 -32.87
C ILE A 202 15.44 -10.12 -32.54
N VAL A 203 15.74 -10.91 -31.51
CA VAL A 203 17.12 -11.29 -31.16
C VAL A 203 17.78 -12.08 -32.29
N ASN A 204 17.09 -13.06 -32.88
CA ASN A 204 17.62 -13.86 -33.99
C ASN A 204 17.94 -12.97 -35.20
N ARG A 205 17.06 -12.03 -35.53
CA ARG A 205 17.28 -11.07 -36.63
C ARG A 205 18.48 -10.17 -36.40
N VAL A 206 18.71 -9.69 -35.17
CA VAL A 206 19.93 -8.93 -34.84
C VAL A 206 21.16 -9.79 -35.06
N VAL A 207 21.15 -11.05 -34.61
CA VAL A 207 22.27 -11.97 -34.79
C VAL A 207 22.54 -12.26 -36.26
N GLU A 208 21.50 -12.45 -37.08
CA GLU A 208 21.59 -12.69 -38.51
C GLU A 208 22.11 -11.47 -39.27
N ALA A 209 21.56 -10.28 -39.01
CA ALA A 209 21.98 -9.06 -39.68
C ALA A 209 23.44 -8.70 -39.39
N GLN A 210 23.95 -9.00 -38.19
CA GLN A 210 25.36 -8.84 -37.90
C GLN A 210 26.25 -9.70 -38.80
N LYS A 211 25.80 -10.84 -39.34
CA LYS A 211 26.62 -11.68 -40.24
C LYS A 211 26.90 -11.01 -41.57
N THR A 212 25.96 -10.22 -42.08
CA THR A 212 26.02 -9.60 -43.41
C THR A 212 26.33 -8.11 -43.40
N SER A 213 26.16 -7.44 -42.25
CA SER A 213 26.35 -5.99 -42.11
C SER A 213 27.73 -5.63 -41.54
N VAL A 214 28.21 -4.44 -41.88
CA VAL A 214 29.44 -3.84 -41.36
C VAL A 214 29.09 -2.88 -40.22
N ILE A 215 30.07 -2.64 -39.33
CA ILE A 215 29.92 -1.64 -38.26
C ILE A 215 29.68 -0.27 -38.91
N GLY A 216 28.61 0.41 -38.50
CA GLY A 216 28.15 1.67 -39.08
C GLY A 216 26.92 1.53 -39.98
N ASP A 217 26.53 0.30 -40.36
CA ASP A 217 25.32 0.08 -41.15
C ASP A 217 24.04 0.21 -40.31
N GLU A 218 22.98 0.71 -40.94
CA GLU A 218 21.62 0.64 -40.41
C GLU A 218 20.98 -0.70 -40.76
N VAL A 219 20.72 -1.50 -39.74
CA VAL A 219 20.02 -2.77 -39.90
C VAL A 219 18.52 -2.54 -39.77
N SER A 220 17.78 -2.95 -40.80
CA SER A 220 16.31 -2.92 -40.80
C SER A 220 15.74 -4.22 -40.20
N ILE A 221 14.72 -4.10 -39.36
CA ILE A 221 13.99 -5.25 -38.85
C ILE A 221 12.75 -5.51 -39.74
N PRO A 222 12.54 -6.72 -40.27
CA PRO A 222 11.34 -7.04 -41.05
C PRO A 222 10.05 -6.73 -40.27
N ASN A 223 9.03 -6.18 -40.91
CA ASN A 223 7.75 -5.80 -40.29
C ASN A 223 7.85 -4.70 -39.22
N SER A 224 8.97 -3.97 -39.15
CA SER A 224 9.10 -2.73 -38.39
C SER A 224 9.64 -1.64 -39.31
N THR A 225 9.17 -0.41 -39.14
CA THR A 225 9.75 0.77 -39.79
C THR A 225 11.06 1.20 -39.12
N GLU A 226 11.38 0.62 -37.98
CA GLU A 226 12.53 1.02 -37.18
C GLU A 226 13.82 0.33 -37.63
N LYS A 227 14.90 1.11 -37.63
CA LYS A 227 16.26 0.66 -37.98
C LYS A 227 17.16 0.86 -36.77
N PHE A 228 18.13 -0.03 -36.59
CA PHE A 228 19.17 0.16 -35.57
C PHE A 228 20.54 0.31 -36.20
N LEU A 229 21.33 1.22 -35.65
CA LEU A 229 22.72 1.41 -36.05
C LEU A 229 23.60 0.33 -35.41
N LEU A 230 24.31 -0.43 -36.24
CA LEU A 230 25.25 -1.44 -35.75
C LEU A 230 26.57 -0.77 -35.32
N LYS A 231 26.65 -0.35 -34.05
CA LYS A 231 27.86 0.29 -33.48
C LYS A 231 29.01 -0.68 -33.21
N ARG A 232 28.67 -1.92 -32.84
CA ARG A 232 29.62 -3.01 -32.54
C ARG A 232 28.94 -4.35 -32.74
N ARG A 233 29.73 -5.43 -32.70
CA ARG A 233 29.21 -6.80 -32.64
C ARG A 233 28.68 -7.09 -31.23
N TYR A 234 27.39 -7.35 -31.10
CA TYR A 234 26.73 -7.73 -29.85
C TYR A 234 26.79 -9.25 -29.67
N GLN A 235 27.13 -9.68 -28.45
CA GLN A 235 27.16 -11.09 -28.10
C GLN A 235 25.75 -11.62 -27.82
N LEU A 236 25.50 -12.90 -28.12
CA LEU A 236 24.21 -13.54 -27.83
C LEU A 236 23.87 -13.48 -26.33
N SER A 237 24.87 -13.61 -25.46
CA SER A 237 24.73 -13.49 -23.99
C SER A 237 24.17 -12.12 -23.55
N GLU A 238 24.60 -11.04 -24.19
CA GLU A 238 24.14 -9.67 -23.94
C GLU A 238 22.69 -9.49 -24.40
N LEU A 239 22.37 -9.92 -25.62
CA LEU A 239 21.02 -9.88 -26.18
C LEU A 239 20.03 -10.71 -25.34
N SER A 240 20.43 -11.92 -24.92
CA SER A 240 19.63 -12.77 -24.03
C SER A 240 19.45 -12.17 -22.64
N ARG A 241 20.41 -11.39 -22.13
CA ARG A 241 20.27 -10.66 -20.85
C ARG A 241 19.21 -9.56 -20.98
N ILE A 242 19.29 -8.73 -22.01
CA ILE A 242 18.34 -7.63 -22.25
C ILE A 242 16.93 -8.19 -22.50
N ARG A 243 16.81 -9.27 -23.28
CA ARG A 243 15.55 -10.01 -23.50
C ARG A 243 14.90 -10.45 -22.17
N ARG A 244 15.67 -11.07 -21.27
CA ARG A 244 15.15 -11.50 -19.96
C ARG A 244 14.66 -10.32 -19.10
N GLN A 245 15.37 -9.19 -19.13
CA GLN A 245 14.96 -7.97 -18.43
C GLN A 245 13.64 -7.43 -18.98
N PHE A 246 13.50 -7.36 -20.31
CA PHE A 246 12.26 -6.92 -20.96
C PHE A 246 11.09 -7.86 -20.68
N ILE A 247 11.29 -9.17 -20.75
CA ILE A 247 10.22 -10.15 -20.44
C ILE A 247 9.73 -9.97 -19.00
N SER A 248 10.63 -9.73 -18.04
CA SER A 248 10.25 -9.45 -16.66
C SER A 248 9.43 -8.17 -16.54
N PHE A 249 9.76 -7.14 -17.31
CA PHE A 249 9.02 -5.88 -17.36
C PHE A 249 7.63 -6.08 -17.99
N ALA A 250 7.54 -6.70 -19.16
CA ALA A 250 6.30 -6.94 -19.90
C ALA A 250 5.30 -7.81 -19.12
N LYS A 251 5.78 -8.76 -18.30
CA LYS A 251 4.92 -9.53 -17.37
C LYS A 251 4.18 -8.67 -16.34
N THR A 252 4.76 -7.54 -15.95
CA THR A 252 4.15 -6.59 -14.99
C THR A 252 3.34 -5.50 -15.67
N HIS A 253 3.48 -5.34 -16.99
CA HIS A 253 2.81 -4.34 -17.82
C HIS A 253 2.40 -4.99 -19.15
N PRO A 254 1.41 -5.90 -19.14
CA PRO A 254 1.06 -6.66 -20.33
C PRO A 254 0.44 -5.76 -21.39
N VAL A 255 0.74 -6.09 -22.64
CA VAL A 255 0.24 -5.42 -23.84
C VAL A 255 -0.22 -6.51 -24.80
N ASP A 256 -1.53 -6.63 -25.00
CA ASP A 256 -2.13 -7.67 -25.86
C ASP A 256 -1.97 -7.36 -27.37
N ASP A 257 -1.28 -6.28 -27.74
CA ASP A 257 -1.00 -5.90 -29.13
C ASP A 257 0.42 -6.30 -29.55
N ILE A 258 0.52 -7.35 -30.39
CA ILE A 258 1.79 -7.93 -30.85
C ILE A 258 2.70 -6.89 -31.56
N PRO A 259 2.22 -6.10 -32.54
CA PRO A 259 3.01 -5.04 -33.16
C PRO A 259 3.61 -4.05 -32.15
N ARG A 260 2.80 -3.58 -31.20
CA ARG A 260 3.28 -2.67 -30.15
C ARG A 260 4.29 -3.34 -29.23
N LEU A 261 4.10 -4.62 -28.89
CA LEU A 261 5.05 -5.39 -28.11
C LEU A 261 6.42 -5.49 -28.81
N ALA A 262 6.42 -5.74 -30.12
CA ALA A 262 7.62 -5.80 -30.95
C ALA A 262 8.36 -4.44 -30.95
N ALA A 263 7.62 -3.34 -31.17
CA ALA A 263 8.17 -1.99 -31.14
C ALA A 263 8.77 -1.65 -29.75
N MET A 264 8.05 -1.96 -28.67
CA MET A 264 8.53 -1.74 -27.30
C MET A 264 9.82 -2.51 -27.01
N PHE A 265 9.91 -3.79 -27.40
CA PHE A 265 11.12 -4.56 -27.19
C PHE A 265 12.29 -4.00 -28.01
N PHE A 266 12.04 -3.60 -29.25
CA PHE A 266 13.07 -3.04 -30.10
C PHE A 266 13.62 -1.71 -29.55
N GLN A 267 12.76 -0.80 -29.09
CA GLN A 267 13.17 0.43 -28.43
C GLN A 267 13.94 0.16 -27.13
N TYR A 268 13.50 -0.83 -26.34
CA TYR A 268 14.21 -1.25 -25.14
C TYR A 268 15.59 -1.83 -25.47
N LEU A 269 15.68 -2.67 -26.50
CA LEU A 269 16.92 -3.26 -26.96
C LEU A 269 17.91 -2.19 -27.42
N THR A 270 17.50 -1.29 -28.31
CA THR A 270 18.37 -0.23 -28.86
C THR A 270 18.87 0.74 -27.80
N SER A 271 18.04 1.09 -26.80
CA SER A 271 18.45 1.94 -25.67
C SER A 271 19.45 1.26 -24.70
N HIS A 272 19.49 -0.07 -24.68
CA HIS A 272 20.40 -0.84 -23.80
C HIS A 272 21.65 -1.34 -24.51
N LEU A 273 21.73 -1.21 -25.85
CA LEU A 273 22.88 -1.57 -26.69
C LEU A 273 23.81 -0.38 -26.99
N VAL A 274 23.84 0.63 -26.10
CA VAL A 274 24.66 1.85 -26.25
C VAL A 274 26.15 1.56 -26.29
#